data_AF-A0A4Q3SG88-F1
#
_entry.id   AF-A0A4Q3SG88-F1
#
_cell.length_a   1.000
_cell.length_b   1.000
_cell.length_c   1.000
_cell.angle_alpha   90.00
_cell.angle_beta   90.00
_cell.angle_gamma   90.00
#
_symmetry.space_group_name_H-M   'P 1'
#
loop_
_entity.id
_entity.type
_entity.pdbx_description
1 polymer ?
#
loop_
_entity_poly.entity_id
_entity_poly.type
_entity_poly.pdbx_seq_one_letter_code
_entity_poly.pdbx_strand_id
1 'polypeptide(L)' 'MNRTIDRLKLIFLAAFAILSAAAFAYHIGWVWPGQKCEAAGDWWDWRSRTCASPVLISDITGRVIKNDETRNA' A
#
# COMPACT_ATOMS: atom_id res chain seq x y z
N MET A 1 7.40 42.37 -18.07
CA MET A 1 7.30 41.32 -17.05
C MET A 1 8.49 41.42 -16.13
N ASN A 2 8.29 41.48 -14.80
CA ASN A 2 9.39 41.59 -13.86
C ASN A 2 10.10 40.22 -13.76
N ARG A 3 11.39 40.19 -14.11
CA ARG A 3 12.22 38.97 -14.20
C ARG A 3 12.18 38.13 -12.91
N THR A 4 12.04 38.78 -11.76
CA THR A 4 11.96 38.12 -10.45
C THR A 4 10.65 37.35 -10.27
N ILE A 5 9.53 37.90 -10.75
CA ILE A 5 8.21 37.25 -10.66
C ILE A 5 8.16 36.01 -11.57
N ASP A 6 8.72 36.09 -12.78
CA ASP A 6 8.76 34.95 -13.71
C ASP A 6 9.59 33.78 -13.16
N ARG A 7 10.72 34.07 -12.51
CA ARG A 7 11.55 33.04 -11.86
C ARG A 7 10.81 32.38 -10.71
N LEU A 8 10.14 33.16 -9.86
CA LEU A 8 9.41 32.63 -8.72
C LEU A 8 8.26 31.72 -9.16
N LYS A 9 7.49 32.13 -10.18
CA LYS A 9 6.43 31.33 -10.79
C LYS A 9 6.94 29.97 -11.27
N LEU A 10 8.06 29.95 -11.98
CA LEU A 10 8.65 28.70 -12.48
C LEU A 10 9.12 27.78 -11.36
N ILE A 11 9.69 28.33 -10.28
CA ILE A 11 10.10 27.55 -9.12
C ILE A 11 8.89 26.90 -8.44
N PHE A 12 7.81 27.65 -8.22
CA PHE A 12 6.59 27.10 -7.63
C PHE A 12 5.97 26.01 -8.52
N LEU A 13 5.94 26.23 -9.83
CA LEU A 13 5.41 25.25 -10.77
C LEU A 13 6.25 23.97 -10.81
N ALA A 14 7.58 24.11 -10.80
CA ALA A 14 8.49 22.97 -10.71
C ALA A 14 8.34 22.21 -9.38
N ALA A 15 8.26 22.93 -8.26
CA ALA A 15 8.06 22.32 -6.95
C ALA A 15 6.72 21.57 -6.87
N PHE A 16 5.65 22.16 -7.39
CA PHE A 16 4.34 21.51 -7.48
C PHE A 16 4.42 20.21 -8.28
N ALA A 17 5.03 20.26 -9.47
CA ALA A 17 5.18 19.08 -10.33
C ALA A 17 5.97 17.96 -9.65
N ILE A 18 7.07 18.30 -8.95
CA ILE A 18 7.88 17.33 -8.20
C ILE A 18 7.08 16.69 -7.07
N LEU A 19 6.37 17.48 -6.28
CA LEU A 19 5.57 16.98 -5.17
C LEU A 19 4.43 16.08 -5.65
N SER A 20 3.74 16.47 -6.73
CA SER A 20 2.72 15.62 -7.36
C SER A 20 3.30 14.31 -7.86
N ALA A 21 4.44 14.34 -8.55
CA ALA A 21 5.10 13.13 -9.04
C ALA A 21 5.52 12.19 -7.88
N ALA A 22 6.03 12.74 -6.79
CA ALA A 22 6.38 11.97 -5.60
C ALA A 22 5.14 11.30 -4.97
N ALA A 23 4.03 12.02 -4.86
CA ALA A 23 2.77 11.45 -4.37
C ALA A 23 2.29 10.31 -5.28
N PHE A 24 2.30 10.50 -6.60
CA PHE A 24 1.93 9.46 -7.55
C PHE A 24 2.82 8.21 -7.45
N ALA A 25 4.13 8.40 -7.32
CA ALA A 25 5.06 7.28 -7.15
C ALA A 25 4.75 6.48 -5.88
N TYR A 26 4.40 7.16 -4.78
CA TYR A 26 3.97 6.50 -3.55
C TYR A 26 2.67 5.71 -3.73
N HIS A 27 1.67 6.31 -4.38
CA HIS A 27 0.40 5.61 -4.63
C HIS A 27 0.59 4.37 -5.50
N ILE A 28 1.38 4.46 -6.57
CA ILE A 28 1.66 3.34 -7.47
C ILE A 28 2.44 2.23 -6.76
N GLY A 29 3.43 2.59 -5.93
CA GLY A 29 4.31 1.62 -5.29
C GLY A 29 3.74 0.94 -4.04
N TRP A 30 2.85 1.61 -3.31
CA TRP A 30 2.36 1.13 -2.01
C TRP A 30 0.84 1.03 -1.90
N VAL A 31 0.12 2.10 -2.29
CA VAL A 31 -1.31 2.19 -2.01
C VAL A 31 -2.13 1.30 -2.94
N TRP A 32 -1.96 1.44 -4.25
CA TRP A 32 -2.68 0.63 -5.24
C TRP A 32 -2.40 -0.87 -5.17
N PRO A 33 -1.15 -1.34 -5.06
CA PRO A 33 -0.91 -2.78 -4.93
C PRO A 33 -1.49 -3.33 -3.62
N GLY A 34 -1.44 -2.57 -2.52
CA GLY A 34 -2.10 -2.95 -1.28
C GLY A 34 -3.60 -3.05 -1.40
N GLN A 35 -4.26 -2.04 -1.99
CA GLN A 35 -5.71 -2.08 -2.23
C GLN A 35 -6.13 -3.27 -3.09
N LYS A 36 -5.34 -3.63 -4.12
CA LYS A 36 -5.63 -4.80 -4.95
C LYS A 36 -5.46 -6.11 -4.18
N CYS A 37 -4.45 -6.21 -3.33
CA CYS A 37 -4.20 -7.37 -2.47
C CYS A 37 -5.33 -7.55 -1.45
N GLU A 38 -5.67 -6.49 -0.73
CA GLU A 38 -6.75 -6.50 0.26
C GLU A 38 -8.11 -6.78 -0.38
N ALA A 39 -8.36 -6.28 -1.60
CA ALA A 39 -9.56 -6.61 -2.36
C ALA A 39 -9.64 -8.09 -2.76
N ALA A 40 -8.51 -8.79 -2.85
CA ALA A 40 -8.46 -10.24 -3.09
C ALA A 40 -8.66 -11.06 -1.81
N GLY A 41 -8.77 -10.42 -0.63
CA GLY A 41 -8.87 -11.09 0.67
C GLY A 41 -7.52 -11.53 1.24
N ASP A 42 -6.42 -11.15 0.59
CA ASP A 42 -5.06 -11.37 1.05
C ASP A 42 -4.58 -10.20 1.93
N TRP A 43 -3.45 -10.39 2.61
CA TRP A 43 -2.85 -9.37 3.46
C TRP A 43 -1.68 -8.67 2.77
N TRP A 44 -1.71 -7.34 2.73
CA TRP A 44 -0.64 -6.53 2.15
C TRP A 44 0.45 -6.18 3.17
N ASP A 45 1.68 -6.61 2.89
CA ASP A 45 2.84 -6.15 3.65
C ASP A 45 3.42 -4.87 3.03
N TRP A 46 3.22 -3.73 3.70
CA TRP A 46 3.77 -2.45 3.27
C TRP A 46 5.30 -2.39 3.24
N ARG A 47 5.98 -3.24 4.02
CA ARG A 47 7.44 -3.21 4.19
C ARG A 47 8.15 -3.99 3.09
N SER A 48 7.69 -5.20 2.80
CA SER A 48 8.21 -6.01 1.71
C SER A 48 7.54 -5.71 0.37
N ARG A 49 6.43 -4.96 0.37
CA ARG A 49 5.59 -4.68 -0.80
C ARG A 49 5.10 -5.97 -1.46
N THR A 50 4.80 -6.97 -0.65
CA THR A 50 4.27 -8.26 -1.13
C THR A 50 2.87 -8.49 -0.62
N CYS A 51 2.05 -9.08 -1.48
CA CYS A 51 0.76 -9.62 -1.11
C CYS A 51 0.96 -11.04 -0.59
N ALA A 52 0.54 -11.31 0.65
CA ALA A 52 0.66 -12.61 1.29
C ALA A 52 -0.72 -13.15 1.62
N SER A 53 -0.96 -14.42 1.31
CA SER A 53 -2.23 -15.06 1.64
C SER A 53 -2.19 -15.60 3.08
N PRO A 54 -3.18 -15.28 3.93
CA PRO A 54 -3.23 -15.82 5.28
C PRO A 54 -3.50 -17.32 5.25
N VAL A 55 -2.58 -18.10 5.81
CA VAL A 55 -2.75 -19.55 5.99
C VAL A 55 -3.28 -19.82 7.39
N LEU A 56 -4.27 -20.70 7.50
CA LEU A 56 -4.81 -21.10 8.80
C LEU A 56 -3.77 -21.92 9.57
N ILE A 57 -3.60 -21.62 10.86
CA ILE A 57 -2.69 -22.38 11.74
C ILE A 57 -3.11 -23.86 11.82
N SER A 58 -4.40 -24.17 11.68
CA SER A 58 -4.92 -25.54 11.59
C SER A 58 -4.33 -26.32 10.42
N ASP A 59 -4.08 -25.66 9.30
CA ASP A 59 -3.56 -26.29 8.07
C ASP A 59 -2.07 -26.63 8.22
N ILE A 60 -1.35 -25.85 9.04
CA ILE A 60 0.06 -26.07 9.35
C ILE A 60 0.22 -27.13 10.46
N THR A 61 -0.64 -27.08 11.46
CA THR A 61 -0.55 -27.93 12.67
C THR A 61 -1.35 -29.24 12.57
N GLY A 62 -2.15 -29.41 11.52
CA GLY A 62 -3.06 -30.54 11.34
C GLY A 62 -4.25 -30.58 12.31
N ARG A 63 -4.40 -29.56 13.17
CA ARG A 63 -5.53 -29.44 14.10
C ARG A 63 -6.72 -28.81 13.38
N VAL A 64 -7.49 -29.62 12.67
CA VAL A 64 -8.66 -29.15 11.91
C VAL A 64 -9.69 -28.54 12.85
N ILE A 65 -9.98 -27.25 12.68
CA ILE A 65 -11.07 -26.58 13.40
C ILE A 65 -12.38 -27.07 12.77
N LYS A 66 -13.16 -27.86 13.52
CA LYS A 66 -14.46 -28.38 13.06
C LYS A 66 -15.64 -27.60 13.63
N ASN A 67 -15.49 -26.98 14.80
CA ASN A 67 -16.55 -26.26 15.50
C ASN A 67 -15.99 -25.11 16.37
N ASP A 68 -16.87 -24.24 16.87
CA ASP A 68 -16.51 -23.08 17.70
C ASP A 68 -15.77 -23.45 18.99
N GLU A 69 -16.06 -24.63 19.53
CA GLU A 69 -15.38 -25.16 20.71
C GLU A 69 -13.90 -25.47 20.40
N THR A 70 -13.59 -26.10 19.26
CA THR A 70 -12.21 -26.38 18.82
C THR A 70 -11.43 -25.14 18.39
N ARG A 71 -12.11 -24.02 18.09
CA ARG A 71 -11.48 -22.73 17.79
C ARG A 71 -11.01 -21.99 19.04
N ASN A 72 -11.73 -22.16 20.15
CA ASN A 72 -11.53 -21.41 21.40
C ASN A 72 -10.86 -22.23 22.52
N ALA A 73 -10.54 -23.50 22.25
CA ALA A 73 -9.85 -24.42 23.16
C ALA A 73 -8.33 -24.37 22.98
#